data_AF-A0A1J3F4M7-F1
#
_entry.id   AF-A0A1J3F4M7-F1
#
_cell.length_a   1.000
_cell.length_b   1.000
_cell.length_c   1.000
_cell.angle_alpha   90.00
_cell.angle_beta   90.00
_cell.angle_gamma   90.00
#
_symmetry.space_group_name_H-M   'P 1'
#
loop_
_entity.id
_entity.type
_entity.pdbx_description
1 polymer ?
#
loop_
_entity_poly.entity_id
_entity_poly.type
_entity_poly.pdbx_seq_one_letter_code
_entity_poly.pdbx_strand_id
1 'polypeptide(L)'
;VEQGLLYSSSWDTTIKVWRISDSKCLESIHAHDDAINSVMYGFDDLVFTGSADGTVKVWKREMHGKGMRHVLAQILLKQENAVTALAVKAK
;
A
#
# COMPACT_ATOMS: atom_id res chain seq x y z
N VAL A 1 -19.52 -12.73 -0.41
CA VAL A 1 -18.39 -12.67 -1.37
C VAL A 1 -17.55 -11.51 -0.95
N GLU A 2 -16.35 -11.74 -0.43
CA GLU A 2 -15.45 -10.65 -0.06
C GLU A 2 -15.23 -9.78 -1.31
N GLN A 3 -15.52 -8.49 -1.21
CA GLN A 3 -15.36 -7.58 -2.34
C GLN A 3 -13.86 -7.45 -2.57
N GLY A 4 -13.35 -8.01 -3.68
CA GLY A 4 -11.93 -7.95 -3.99
C GLY A 4 -11.44 -6.51 -4.01
N LEU A 5 -10.28 -6.28 -3.40
CA LEU A 5 -9.60 -4.99 -3.42
C LEU A 5 -8.46 -5.01 -4.42
N LEU A 6 -8.31 -3.92 -5.17
CA LEU A 6 -7.14 -3.64 -5.98
C LEU A 6 -6.34 -2.52 -5.31
N TYR A 7 -5.02 -2.63 -5.38
CA TYR A 7 -4.09 -1.61 -4.91
C TYR A 7 -3.27 -1.13 -6.11
N SER A 8 -3.11 0.18 -6.22
CA SER A 8 -2.24 0.81 -7.22
C SER A 8 -1.35 1.84 -6.56
N SER A 9 -0.09 1.90 -6.96
CA SER A 9 0.85 2.94 -6.58
C SER A 9 1.16 3.86 -7.75
N SER A 10 1.61 5.08 -7.46
CA SER A 10 1.90 6.10 -8.47
C SER A 10 3.15 6.91 -8.10
N TRP A 11 3.74 7.55 -9.12
CA TRP A 11 4.79 8.53 -8.93
C TRP A 11 4.29 9.83 -8.28
N ASP A 12 2.97 10.01 -8.20
CA ASP A 12 2.34 11.09 -7.42
C ASP A 12 2.43 10.89 -5.89
N THR A 13 3.22 9.91 -5.44
CA THR A 13 3.48 9.55 -4.03
C THR A 13 2.29 8.92 -3.28
N THR A 14 1.21 8.57 -4.00
CA THR A 14 0.00 7.99 -3.41
C THR A 14 -0.21 6.51 -3.74
N ILE A 15 -0.84 5.82 -2.80
CA ILE A 15 -1.48 4.52 -3.02
C ILE A 15 -2.97 4.77 -3.16
N LYS A 16 -3.62 4.13 -4.13
CA LYS A 16 -5.08 4.06 -4.22
C LYS A 16 -5.57 2.66 -3.93
N VAL A 17 -6.70 2.59 -3.23
CA VAL A 17 -7.39 1.34 -2.90
C VAL A 17 -8.75 1.35 -3.58
N TRP A 18 -9.05 0.29 -4.31
CA TRP A 18 -10.22 0.21 -5.16
C TRP A 18 -11.08 -0.98 -4.77
N ARG A 19 -12.39 -0.79 -4.76
CA ARG A 19 -13.34 -1.91 -4.78
C ARG A 19 -13.49 -2.38 -6.22
N ILE A 20 -13.21 -3.65 -6.48
CA ILE A 20 -13.25 -4.20 -7.85
C ILE A 20 -14.68 -4.28 -8.39
N SER A 21 -15.66 -4.61 -7.54
CA SER A 21 -17.02 -4.90 -7.99
C SER A 21 -17.75 -3.73 -8.66
N ASP A 22 -17.39 -2.50 -8.30
CA ASP A 22 -18.01 -1.27 -8.82
C ASP A 22 -16.96 -0.25 -9.30
N SER A 23 -15.69 -0.67 -9.41
CA SER A 23 -14.55 0.16 -9.80
C SER A 23 -14.40 1.44 -8.96
N LYS A 24 -14.90 1.46 -7.72
CA LYS A 24 -14.86 2.65 -6.87
C LYS A 24 -13.52 2.79 -6.16
N CYS A 25 -12.88 3.95 -6.29
CA CYS A 25 -11.78 4.35 -5.42
C CYS A 25 -12.30 4.59 -4.00
N LEU A 26 -11.85 3.76 -3.06
CA LEU A 26 -12.24 3.82 -1.64
C LEU A 26 -11.32 4.75 -0.86
N GLU A 27 -10.03 4.73 -1.17
CA GLU A 27 -9.01 5.52 -0.48
C GLU A 27 -7.92 6.01 -1.43
N SER A 28 -7.34 7.16 -1.07
CA SER A 28 -6.14 7.73 -1.70
C SER A 28 -5.22 8.17 -0.58
N ILE A 29 -4.11 7.45 -0.40
CA ILE A 29 -3.23 7.56 0.77
C ILE A 29 -1.92 8.18 0.29
N HIS A 30 -1.54 9.33 0.84
CA HIS A 30 -0.21 9.89 0.64
C HIS A 30 0.78 9.07 1.48
N ALA A 31 1.51 8.18 0.81
CA ALA A 31 2.20 7.09 1.47
C ALA A 31 3.71 7.37 1.64
N HIS A 32 4.30 8.06 0.68
CA HIS A 32 5.73 8.30 0.59
C HIS A 32 6.00 9.76 0.28
N ASP A 33 7.25 10.18 0.49
CA ASP A 33 7.67 11.56 0.20
C ASP A 33 8.24 11.69 -1.23
N ASP A 34 8.29 10.57 -1.98
CA ASP A 34 8.71 10.48 -3.38
C ASP A 34 8.00 9.30 -4.09
N ALA A 35 8.22 9.16 -5.39
CA ALA A 35 7.57 8.23 -6.30
C ALA A 35 7.52 6.79 -5.77
N ILE A 36 6.33 6.18 -5.77
CA ILE A 36 6.17 4.80 -5.33
C ILE A 36 6.41 3.87 -6.52
N ASN A 37 7.41 3.02 -6.41
CA ASN A 37 7.82 2.10 -7.46
C ASN A 37 7.09 0.76 -7.38
N SER A 38 6.63 0.37 -6.18
CA SER A 38 5.97 -0.92 -5.97
C SER A 38 4.96 -0.90 -4.83
N VAL A 39 3.86 -1.65 -5.00
CA VAL A 39 2.87 -1.96 -3.98
C VAL A 39 2.54 -3.44 -4.02
N MET A 40 2.42 -4.08 -2.86
CA MET A 40 2.06 -5.48 -2.75
C MET A 40 1.15 -5.73 -1.55
N TYR A 41 0.10 -6.52 -1.75
CA TYR A 41 -0.67 -7.10 -0.65
C TYR A 41 0.05 -8.33 -0.11
N GLY A 42 0.14 -8.46 1.22
CA GLY A 42 0.71 -9.61 1.90
C GLY A 42 -0.29 -10.36 2.76
N PHE A 43 0.19 -10.99 3.83
CA PHE A 43 -0.65 -11.70 4.80
C PHE A 43 -1.20 -10.74 5.87
N ASP A 44 -2.16 -11.19 6.66
CA ASP A 44 -2.71 -10.48 7.83
C ASP A 44 -3.10 -9.02 7.55
N ASP A 45 -3.78 -8.77 6.44
CA ASP A 45 -4.30 -7.44 6.10
C ASP A 45 -3.22 -6.37 5.88
N LEU A 46 -1.98 -6.80 5.60
CA LEU A 46 -0.84 -5.90 5.36
C LEU A 46 -0.66 -5.56 3.89
N VAL A 47 -0.26 -4.32 3.64
CA VAL A 47 0.18 -3.82 2.33
C VAL A 47 1.58 -3.25 2.48
N PHE A 48 2.47 -3.60 1.55
CA PHE A 48 3.86 -3.16 1.52
C PHE A 48 4.07 -2.21 0.33
N THR A 49 4.82 -1.14 0.56
CA THR A 49 5.21 -0.20 -0.50
C THR A 49 6.68 0.13 -0.47
N GLY A 50 7.27 0.27 -1.67
CA GLY A 50 8.66 0.67 -1.88
C GLY A 50 8.72 1.91 -2.77
N SER A 51 9.55 2.88 -2.40
CA SER A 51 9.60 4.20 -3.03
C SER A 51 11.02 4.65 -3.38
N ALA A 52 11.10 5.64 -4.27
CA ALA A 52 12.28 6.43 -4.55
C ALA A 52 12.79 7.20 -3.32
N ASP A 53 11.96 7.42 -2.29
CA ASP A 53 12.35 8.02 -1.01
C ASP A 53 13.27 7.12 -0.16
N GLY A 54 13.62 5.94 -0.69
CA GLY A 54 14.51 4.98 -0.06
C GLY A 54 13.88 4.23 1.10
N THR A 55 12.56 4.24 1.24
CA THR A 55 11.85 3.53 2.30
C THR A 55 11.00 2.37 1.79
N VAL A 56 10.88 1.35 2.65
CA VAL A 56 9.80 0.35 2.58
C VAL A 56 8.85 0.61 3.73
N LYS A 57 7.57 0.83 3.45
CA LYS A 57 6.53 1.07 4.45
C LYS A 57 5.50 -0.06 4.47
N VAL A 58 4.94 -0.32 5.65
CA VAL A 58 3.90 -1.31 5.90
C VAL A 58 2.65 -0.60 6.35
N TRP A 59 1.54 -0.93 5.70
CA TRP A 59 0.23 -0.41 5.98
C TRP A 59 -0.66 -1.53 6.47
N LYS A 60 -1.36 -1.33 7.57
CA LYS A 60 -2.35 -2.28 8.08
C LYS A 60 -3.74 -1.82 7.67
N ARG A 61 -4.51 -2.74 7.07
CA ARG A 61 -5.94 -2.54 6.82
C ARG A 61 -6.69 -2.72 8.12
N GLU A 62 -7.41 -1.69 8.53
CA GLU A 62 -8.23 -1.68 9.73
C GLU A 62 -9.69 -1.41 9.37
N MET A 63 -10.61 -2.16 9.99
CA MET A 63 -12.04 -1.94 9.86
C MET A 63 -12.49 -0.97 10.95
N HIS A 64 -12.97 0.20 10.56
CA HIS A 64 -13.53 1.19 11.46
C HIS A 64 -15.03 1.34 11.18
N GLY A 65 -15.85 0.65 11.98
CA GLY A 65 -17.30 0.59 11.78
C GLY A 65 -17.66 -0.08 10.45
N LYS A 66 -18.31 0.67 9.55
CA LYS A 66 -18.64 0.21 8.18
C LYS A 66 -17.58 0.59 7.13
N GLY A 67 -16.54 1.33 7.51
CA GLY A 67 -15.46 1.75 6.64
C GLY A 67 -14.19 0.94 6.87
N MET A 68 -13.33 0.92 5.86
CA MET A 68 -11.98 0.40 5.92
C MET A 68 -11.01 1.59 5.82
N ARG A 69 -9.88 1.52 6.52
CA ARG A 69 -8.75 2.44 6.34
C ARG A 69 -7.42 1.70 6.35
N HIS A 70 -6.46 2.21 5.60
CA HIS A 70 -5.06 1.77 5.72
C HIS A 70 -4.26 2.76 6.55
N VAL A 71 -3.65 2.26 7.62
CA VAL A 71 -2.82 3.07 8.53
C VAL A 71 -1.37 2.61 8.44
N LEU A 72 -0.43 3.57 8.51
CA LEU A 72 0.99 3.26 8.56
C LEU A 72 1.28 2.49 9.85
N ALA A 73 1.72 1.25 9.72
CA ALA A 73 2.07 0.39 10.85
C ALA A 73 3.56 0.44 11.15
N GLN A 74 4.41 0.42 10.11
CA GLN A 74 5.85 0.35 10.28
C GLN A 74 6.61 0.90 9.07
N ILE A 75 7.82 1.42 9.31
CA ILE A 75 8.85 1.63 8.28
C ILE A 75 9.85 0.48 8.41
N LEU A 76 9.93 -0.39 7.41
CA LEU A 76 10.79 -1.59 7.42
C LEU A 76 12.22 -1.32 6.95
N LEU A 77 12.38 -0.41 6.00
CA LEU A 77 13.67 -0.03 5.43
C LEU A 77 13.72 1.49 5.32
N LYS A 78 14.90 2.06 5.58
CA LYS A 78 15.24 3.44 5.30
C LYS A 78 16.70 3.52 4.84
N GLN A 79 16.91 4.00 3.63
CA GLN A 79 18.21 4.14 2.98
C GLN A 79 18.20 5.34 2.03
N GLU A 80 19.33 5.66 1.42
CA GLU A 80 19.44 6.78 0.47
C GLU A 80 18.97 6.41 -0.95
N ASN A 81 19.03 5.13 -1.30
CA ASN A 81 18.75 4.65 -2.66
C ASN A 81 17.31 4.17 -2.82
N ALA A 82 16.76 4.38 -4.01
CA ALA A 82 15.41 3.96 -4.38
C ALA A 82 15.17 2.46 -4.16
N VAL A 83 14.00 2.13 -3.62
CA VAL A 83 13.47 0.76 -3.62
C VAL A 83 12.72 0.57 -4.94
N THR A 84 13.22 -0.30 -5.80
CA THR A 84 12.71 -0.46 -7.17
C THR A 84 11.64 -1.54 -7.30
N ALA A 85 11.70 -2.58 -6.48
CA ALA A 85 10.77 -3.69 -6.52
C ALA A 85 10.60 -4.31 -5.13
N LEU A 86 9.42 -4.87 -4.91
CA LEU A 86 9.13 -5.73 -3.77
C LEU A 86 8.64 -7.08 -4.28
N ALA A 87 8.89 -8.12 -3.49
CA ALA A 87 8.30 -9.44 -3.67
C ALA A 87 7.96 -10.00 -2.29
N VAL A 88 6.76 -10.58 -2.15
CA VAL A 88 6.32 -11.22 -0.90
C VAL A 88 6.20 -12.71 -1.16
N LYS A 89 6.86 -13.51 -0.33
CA LYS A 89 6.59 -14.94 -0.22
C LYS A 89 5.69 -15.15 0.98
N ALA A 90 4.40 -15.31 0.74
CA ALA A 90 3.47 -15.81 1.75
C ALA A 90 3.66 -17.33 1.92
N LYS A 91 3.48 -17.81 3.15
CA LYS A 91 3.44 -19.25 3.45
C LYS A 91 2.05 -19.81 3.20
#